data_AF-A0A7U9SVX0-F1
#
_entry.id   AF-A0A7U9SVX0-F1
#
_cell.length_a   1.000
_cell.length_b   1.000
_cell.length_c   1.000
_cell.angle_alpha   90.00
_cell.angle_beta   90.00
_cell.angle_gamma   90.00
#
_symmetry.space_group_name_H-M   'P 1'
#
loop_
_entity.id
_entity.type
_entity.pdbx_description
1 polymer ?
#
loop_
_entity_poly.entity_id
_entity_poly.type
_entity_poly.pdbx_seq_one_letter_code
_entity_poly.pdbx_strand_id
1 'polypeptide(L)'
;MTVSAEMIIAIVVILVLVVGAFWLLLGKKRRRADAFEDMEGHEFEYFCADLLEQNGFIDVEVTRGSGDYGIDILAEKEGVTYAVQCKCYTAPVGVKAVQEAYAGRDYYGRMVGAVMTNQYFTAPAVEAAKKLKILLWDGGYLEGMMEEG
;
A
#
# COMPACT_ATOMS: atom_id res chain seq x y z
N MET A 1 31.33 39.52 -13.50
CA MET A 1 29.97 39.57 -12.93
C MET A 1 30.05 39.07 -11.50
N THR A 2 29.94 39.97 -10.52
CA THR A 2 29.95 39.59 -9.10
C THR A 2 28.56 39.15 -8.69
N VAL A 3 28.48 38.09 -7.88
CA VAL A 3 27.21 37.61 -7.30
C VAL A 3 26.81 38.59 -6.20
N SER A 4 25.59 39.13 -6.24
CA SER A 4 25.09 40.03 -5.18
C SER A 4 24.85 39.27 -3.88
N ALA A 5 24.96 39.95 -2.74
CA ALA A 5 24.71 39.35 -1.43
C ALA A 5 23.29 38.75 -1.31
N GLU A 6 22.31 39.37 -1.95
CA GLU A 6 20.93 38.88 -2.01
C GLU A 6 20.82 37.53 -2.72
N MET A 7 21.57 37.33 -3.82
CA MET A 7 21.65 36.03 -4.50
C MET A 7 22.26 34.95 -3.59
N ILE A 8 23.28 35.30 -2.80
CA ILE A 8 23.94 34.35 -1.89
C ILE A 8 22.94 33.90 -0.81
N ILE A 9 22.19 34.84 -0.21
CA ILE A 9 21.17 34.53 0.80
C ILE A 9 20.08 33.63 0.21
N ALA A 10 19.57 33.94 -0.98
CA ALA A 10 18.56 33.13 -1.65
C ALA A 10 19.04 31.68 -1.90
N ILE A 11 20.28 31.51 -2.35
CA ILE A 11 20.88 30.19 -2.59
C ILE A 11 20.99 29.39 -1.28
N VAL A 12 21.43 30.02 -0.19
CA VAL A 12 21.54 29.36 1.12
C VAL A 12 20.18 28.93 1.65
N VAL A 13 19.16 29.79 1.54
CA VAL A 13 17.79 29.45 1.96
C VAL A 13 17.25 28.28 1.15
N ILE A 14 17.42 28.29 -0.18
CA ILE A 14 16.99 27.17 -1.03
C ILE A 14 17.73 25.89 -0.63
N LEU A 15 19.04 25.95 -0.39
CA LEU A 15 19.82 24.78 0.05
C LEU A 15 19.31 24.23 1.38
N VAL A 16 19.03 25.08 2.37
CA VAL A 16 18.48 24.66 3.66
C VAL A 16 17.11 24.02 3.49
N LEU A 17 16.23 24.60 2.66
CA LEU A 17 14.91 24.04 2.39
C LEU A 17 15.00 22.68 1.66
N VAL A 18 15.88 22.56 0.67
CA VAL A 18 16.10 21.32 -0.08
C VAL A 18 16.68 20.23 0.83
N VAL A 19 17.67 20.56 1.65
CA VAL A 19 18.24 19.63 2.62
C VAL A 19 17.20 19.21 3.65
N GLY A 20 16.44 20.16 4.23
CA GLY A 20 15.36 19.88 5.16
C GLY A 20 14.28 18.96 4.58
N ALA A 21 13.81 19.26 3.36
CA ALA A 21 12.86 18.41 2.64
C ALA A 21 13.45 17.01 2.38
N PHE A 22 14.72 16.92 1.99
CA PHE A 22 15.39 15.64 1.76
C PHE A 22 15.48 14.78 3.02
N TRP A 23 15.84 15.36 4.16
CA TRP A 23 15.83 14.65 5.46
C TRP A 23 14.43 14.19 5.88
N LEU A 24 13.41 15.01 5.64
CA LEU A 24 12.01 14.65 5.93
C LEU A 24 11.53 13.47 5.05
N LEU A 25 11.82 13.51 3.75
CA LEU A 25 11.46 12.44 2.81
C LEU A 25 12.19 11.13 3.13
N LEU A 26 13.48 11.18 3.45
CA LEU A 26 14.25 10.02 3.87
C LEU A 26 13.79 9.47 5.24
N GLY A 27 13.38 10.35 6.15
CA GLY A 27 12.84 9.97 7.47
C GLY A 27 11.52 9.20 7.37
N LYS A 28 10.60 9.62 6.48
CA LYS A 28 9.33 8.91 6.24
C LYS A 28 9.59 7.50 5.69
N LYS A 29 10.50 7.38 4.72
CA LYS A 29 10.88 6.09 4.12
C LYS A 29 11.45 5.11 5.15
N ARG A 30 12.24 5.61 6.11
CA ARG A 30 12.84 4.77 7.16
C ARG A 30 11.80 4.27 8.16
N ARG A 31 10.89 5.14 8.63
CA ARG A 31 9.76 4.73 9.50
C ARG A 31 8.88 3.64 8.88
N ARG A 32 8.64 3.71 7.56
CA ARG A 32 7.90 2.67 6.83
C ARG A 32 8.64 1.33 6.81
N ALA A 33 9.95 1.33 6.56
CA ALA A 33 10.74 0.10 6.58
C ALA A 33 10.67 -0.54 7.98
N ASP A 34 10.91 0.26 9.02
CA ASP A 34 10.91 -0.20 10.41
C ASP A 34 9.52 -0.74 10.85
N ALA A 35 8.42 -0.18 10.34
CA ALA A 35 7.07 -0.60 10.71
C ALA A 35 6.73 -2.03 10.26
N PHE A 36 7.27 -2.48 9.12
CA PHE A 36 6.94 -3.77 8.50
C PHE A 36 8.11 -4.78 8.47
N GLU A 37 9.32 -4.39 8.92
CA GLU A 37 10.52 -5.23 8.83
C GLU A 37 10.42 -6.53 9.62
N ASP A 38 9.67 -6.51 10.73
CA ASP A 38 9.51 -7.64 11.65
C ASP A 38 8.16 -8.36 11.54
N MET A 39 7.25 -7.91 10.66
CA MET A 39 5.91 -8.53 10.54
C MET A 39 5.94 -9.80 9.68
N GLU A 40 5.46 -10.91 10.24
CA GLU A 40 5.17 -12.11 9.45
C GLU A 40 3.95 -11.90 8.53
N GLY A 41 3.83 -12.73 7.48
CA GLY A 41 2.74 -12.60 6.49
C GLY A 41 1.35 -12.56 7.12
N HIS A 42 1.11 -13.43 8.11
CA HIS A 42 -0.16 -13.47 8.85
C HIS A 42 -0.36 -12.23 9.72
N GLU A 43 0.67 -11.71 10.39
CA GLU A 43 0.53 -10.45 11.15
C GLU A 43 0.16 -9.28 10.26
N PHE A 44 0.71 -9.24 9.04
CA PHE A 44 0.38 -8.22 8.05
C PHE A 44 -1.08 -8.33 7.55
N GLU A 45 -1.65 -9.53 7.48
CA GLU A 45 -3.06 -9.72 7.12
C GLU A 45 -3.97 -9.10 8.18
N TYR A 46 -3.71 -9.34 9.47
CA TYR A 46 -4.48 -8.73 10.56
C TYR A 46 -4.29 -7.22 10.62
N PHE A 47 -3.06 -6.72 10.40
CA PHE A 47 -2.81 -5.29 10.28
C PHE A 47 -3.65 -4.65 9.16
N CYS A 48 -3.71 -5.29 7.98
CA CYS A 48 -4.52 -4.80 6.88
C CYS A 48 -6.02 -4.83 7.18
N ALA A 49 -6.49 -5.86 7.92
CA ALA A 49 -7.86 -5.95 8.37
C ALA A 49 -8.23 -4.79 9.31
N ASP A 50 -7.42 -4.56 10.34
CA ASP A 50 -7.61 -3.45 11.28
C ASP A 50 -7.60 -2.09 10.57
N LEU A 51 -6.70 -1.92 9.60
CA LEU A 51 -6.61 -0.69 8.81
C LEU A 51 -7.86 -0.47 7.94
N LEU A 52 -8.43 -1.53 7.38
CA LEU A 52 -9.70 -1.46 6.64
C LEU A 52 -10.85 -1.06 7.57
N GLU A 53 -10.96 -1.66 8.76
CA GLU A 53 -11.97 -1.30 9.76
C GLU A 53 -11.88 0.18 10.16
N GLN A 54 -10.67 0.66 10.46
CA GLN A 54 -10.41 2.08 10.76
C GLN A 54 -10.83 3.02 9.63
N ASN A 55 -10.76 2.54 8.39
CA ASN A 55 -11.14 3.28 7.19
C ASN A 55 -12.60 3.04 6.76
N GLY A 56 -13.45 2.59 7.69
CA GLY A 56 -14.91 2.52 7.51
C GLY A 56 -15.37 1.32 6.67
N PHE A 57 -14.53 0.30 6.50
CA PHE A 57 -15.01 -1.00 6.05
C PHE A 57 -15.73 -1.71 7.21
N ILE A 58 -16.70 -2.55 6.86
CA ILE A 58 -17.50 -3.38 7.75
C ILE A 58 -17.40 -4.84 7.30
N ASP A 59 -17.86 -5.76 8.16
CA ASP A 59 -17.82 -7.21 7.91
C ASP A 59 -16.44 -7.69 7.46
N VAL A 60 -15.39 -7.17 8.11
CA VAL A 60 -14.00 -7.50 7.81
C VAL A 60 -13.67 -8.87 8.39
N GLU A 61 -13.28 -9.81 7.54
CA GLU A 61 -12.97 -11.20 7.90
C GLU A 61 -11.61 -11.59 7.29
N VAL A 62 -10.64 -11.91 8.14
CA VAL A 62 -9.40 -12.57 7.71
C VAL A 62 -9.72 -14.04 7.39
N THR A 63 -9.37 -14.50 6.19
CA THR A 63 -9.66 -15.85 5.74
C THR A 63 -8.70 -16.87 6.37
N ARG A 64 -8.89 -18.14 6.05
CA ARG A 64 -8.07 -19.23 6.57
C ARG A 64 -6.83 -19.33 5.68
N GLY A 65 -5.62 -19.15 6.20
CA GLY A 65 -4.39 -19.15 5.38
C GLY A 65 -4.06 -20.43 4.58
N SER A 66 -4.91 -21.46 4.56
CA SER A 66 -4.80 -22.59 3.65
C SER A 66 -6.14 -22.84 2.95
N GLY A 67 -6.10 -22.90 1.62
CA GLY A 67 -7.30 -23.10 0.80
C GLY A 67 -8.18 -21.84 0.69
N ASP A 68 -7.60 -20.66 0.86
CA ASP A 68 -8.23 -19.34 0.70
C ASP A 68 -8.32 -18.87 -0.75
N TYR A 69 -7.83 -19.65 -1.70
CA TYR A 69 -7.81 -19.29 -3.13
C TYR A 69 -7.13 -17.94 -3.41
N GLY A 70 -6.18 -17.52 -2.56
CA GLY A 70 -5.40 -16.30 -2.70
C GLY A 70 -6.11 -15.02 -2.24
N ILE A 71 -7.06 -15.11 -1.31
CA ILE A 71 -7.70 -13.95 -0.68
C ILE A 71 -7.52 -14.04 0.82
N ASP A 72 -6.87 -13.04 1.41
CA ASP A 72 -6.57 -13.05 2.84
C ASP A 72 -7.65 -12.31 3.64
N ILE A 73 -8.38 -11.37 3.03
CA ILE A 73 -9.44 -10.60 3.71
C ILE A 73 -10.67 -10.48 2.81
N LEU A 74 -11.85 -10.66 3.41
CA LEU A 74 -13.14 -10.27 2.86
C LEU A 74 -13.64 -9.05 3.63
N ALA A 75 -14.25 -8.08 2.95
CA ALA A 75 -14.78 -6.88 3.60
C ALA A 75 -15.92 -6.26 2.79
N GLU A 76 -16.66 -5.33 3.38
CA GLU A 76 -17.65 -4.51 2.72
C GLU A 76 -17.42 -3.02 3.02
N LYS A 77 -17.69 -2.14 2.07
CA LYS A 77 -17.78 -0.70 2.31
C LYS A 77 -18.88 -0.11 1.45
N GLU A 78 -19.83 0.58 2.09
CA GLU A 78 -20.94 1.27 1.43
C GLU A 78 -21.73 0.35 0.46
N GLY A 79 -21.95 -0.92 0.86
CA GLY A 79 -22.65 -1.92 0.04
C GLY A 79 -21.81 -2.54 -1.08
N VAL A 80 -20.52 -2.22 -1.18
CA VAL A 80 -19.57 -2.83 -2.13
C VAL A 80 -18.73 -3.88 -1.41
N THR A 81 -18.72 -5.10 -1.93
CA THR A 81 -17.99 -6.21 -1.32
C THR A 81 -16.61 -6.42 -1.96
N TYR A 82 -15.61 -6.66 -1.13
CA TYR A 82 -14.21 -6.73 -1.48
C TYR A 82 -13.62 -8.11 -1.17
N ALA A 83 -12.71 -8.54 -2.04
CA ALA A 83 -11.79 -9.65 -1.81
C ALA A 83 -10.36 -9.10 -1.92
N VAL A 84 -9.60 -9.19 -0.84
CA VAL A 84 -8.30 -8.53 -0.71
C VAL A 84 -7.20 -9.56 -0.47
N GLN A 85 -6.15 -9.49 -1.28
CA GLN A 85 -4.89 -10.21 -1.05
C GLN A 85 -3.87 -9.25 -0.43
N CYS A 86 -3.27 -9.63 0.67
CA CYS A 86 -2.18 -8.94 1.34
C CYS A 86 -0.83 -9.55 0.92
N LYS A 87 0.19 -8.70 0.71
CA LYS A 87 1.57 -9.12 0.44
C LYS A 87 2.55 -8.25 1.23
N CYS A 88 3.14 -8.81 2.27
CA CYS A 88 4.26 -8.18 3.00
C CYS A 88 5.58 -8.66 2.42
N TYR A 89 6.26 -7.85 1.62
CA TYR A 89 7.53 -8.21 0.95
C TYR A 89 8.62 -7.17 1.16
N THR A 90 9.86 -7.53 0.81
CA THR A 90 11.02 -6.63 0.76
C THR A 90 11.30 -6.09 -0.65
N ALA A 91 10.56 -6.59 -1.65
CA ALA A 91 10.72 -6.24 -3.06
C ALA A 91 9.36 -5.93 -3.71
N PRO A 92 9.34 -5.22 -4.86
CA PRO A 92 8.10 -4.87 -5.55
C PRO A 92 7.23 -6.09 -5.90
N VAL A 93 5.92 -5.93 -5.76
CA VAL A 93 4.93 -6.99 -5.99
C VAL A 93 4.72 -7.23 -7.49
N GLY A 94 4.79 -8.51 -7.88
CA GLY A 94 4.65 -8.97 -9.26
C GLY A 94 3.22 -9.28 -9.70
N VAL A 95 3.06 -9.64 -10.98
CA VAL A 95 1.77 -9.95 -11.62
C VAL A 95 1.00 -11.06 -10.92
N LYS A 96 1.70 -12.02 -10.30
CA LYS A 96 1.07 -13.17 -9.63
C LYS A 96 0.04 -12.76 -8.58
N ALA A 97 0.34 -11.78 -7.73
CA ALA A 97 -0.58 -11.32 -6.69
C ALA A 97 -1.88 -10.74 -7.29
N VAL A 98 -1.78 -10.06 -8.43
CA VAL A 98 -2.94 -9.52 -9.15
C VAL A 98 -3.80 -10.65 -9.73
N GLN A 99 -3.18 -11.70 -10.25
CA GLN A 99 -3.89 -12.87 -10.79
C GLN A 99 -4.56 -13.69 -9.68
N GLU A 100 -3.90 -13.86 -8.54
CA GLU A 100 -4.45 -14.46 -7.32
C GLU A 100 -5.69 -13.68 -6.86
N ALA A 101 -5.58 -12.36 -6.68
CA ALA A 101 -6.71 -11.53 -6.28
C ALA A 101 -7.86 -11.54 -7.30
N TYR A 102 -7.57 -11.60 -8.60
CA TYR A 102 -8.59 -11.73 -9.64
C TYR A 102 -9.36 -13.06 -9.54
N ALA A 103 -8.65 -14.18 -9.44
CA ALA A 103 -9.27 -15.49 -9.32
C ALA A 103 -10.05 -15.62 -8.01
N GLY A 104 -9.48 -15.14 -6.92
CA GLY A 104 -10.07 -15.15 -5.60
C GLY A 104 -11.33 -14.29 -5.49
N ARG A 105 -11.33 -13.07 -6.04
CA ARG A 105 -12.53 -12.22 -6.13
C ARG A 105 -13.71 -12.97 -6.75
N ASP A 106 -13.47 -13.63 -7.88
CA ASP A 106 -14.50 -14.37 -8.60
C ASP A 106 -14.94 -15.62 -7.83
N TYR A 107 -14.00 -16.33 -7.18
CA TYR A 107 -14.31 -17.49 -6.33
C TYR A 107 -15.24 -17.14 -5.17
N TYR A 108 -14.98 -16.03 -4.47
CA TYR A 108 -15.81 -15.57 -3.35
C TYR A 108 -17.04 -14.74 -3.77
N GLY A 109 -17.25 -14.51 -5.07
CA GLY A 109 -18.38 -13.74 -5.59
C GLY A 109 -18.40 -12.29 -5.12
N ARG A 110 -17.22 -11.67 -4.94
CA ARG A 110 -17.09 -10.28 -4.48
C ARG A 110 -17.06 -9.30 -5.66
N MET A 111 -17.52 -8.07 -5.44
CA MET A 111 -17.63 -7.07 -6.51
C MET A 111 -16.26 -6.53 -6.92
N VAL A 112 -15.36 -6.35 -5.95
CA VAL A 112 -14.05 -5.72 -6.14
C VAL A 112 -12.95 -6.62 -5.62
N GLY A 113 -11.87 -6.72 -6.39
CA GLY A 113 -10.64 -7.38 -5.98
C GLY A 113 -9.58 -6.34 -5.71
N ALA A 114 -8.77 -6.53 -4.67
CA ALA A 114 -7.67 -5.62 -4.33
C ALA A 114 -6.41 -6.38 -3.91
N VAL A 115 -5.25 -5.76 -4.10
CA VAL A 115 -3.99 -6.20 -3.50
C VAL A 115 -3.46 -5.10 -2.57
N MET A 116 -3.25 -5.45 -1.30
CA MET A 116 -2.60 -4.62 -0.29
C MET A 116 -1.13 -5.04 -0.14
N THR A 117 -0.22 -4.07 -0.06
CA THR A 117 1.19 -4.38 0.18
C THR A 117 1.92 -3.24 0.87
N ASN A 118 2.94 -3.57 1.66
CA ASN A 118 3.90 -2.61 2.21
C ASN A 118 4.91 -2.11 1.14
N GLN A 119 4.92 -2.70 -0.06
CA GLN A 119 5.83 -2.35 -1.16
C GLN A 119 5.11 -1.58 -2.27
N TYR A 120 5.76 -1.45 -3.42
CA TYR A 120 5.17 -0.94 -4.66
C TYR A 120 4.92 -2.07 -5.64
N PHE A 121 4.15 -1.81 -6.68
CA PHE A 121 3.89 -2.78 -7.75
C PHE A 121 4.87 -2.63 -8.90
N THR A 122 5.24 -3.76 -9.51
CA THR A 122 5.99 -3.75 -10.77
C THR A 122 5.13 -3.20 -11.91
N ALA A 123 5.75 -2.60 -12.94
CA ALA A 123 5.01 -2.08 -14.09
C ALA A 123 4.09 -3.13 -14.77
N PRO A 124 4.51 -4.40 -14.96
CA PRO A 124 3.61 -5.44 -15.46
C PRO A 124 2.42 -5.74 -14.54
N ALA A 125 2.59 -5.67 -13.21
CA ALA A 125 1.49 -5.85 -12.27
C ALA A 125 0.47 -4.72 -12.38
N VAL A 126 0.92 -3.47 -12.55
CA VAL A 126 0.07 -2.31 -12.81
C VAL A 126 -0.73 -2.49 -14.10
N GLU A 127 -0.10 -2.93 -15.18
CA GLU A 127 -0.78 -3.17 -16.45
C GLU A 127 -1.80 -4.32 -16.35
N ALA A 128 -1.46 -5.40 -15.65
CA ALA A 128 -2.38 -6.51 -15.38
C ALA A 128 -3.60 -6.05 -14.57
N ALA A 129 -3.38 -5.27 -13.49
CA ALA A 129 -4.44 -4.79 -12.62
C ALA A 129 -5.46 -3.90 -13.35
N LYS A 130 -4.98 -3.02 -14.24
CA LYS A 130 -5.86 -2.19 -15.10
C LYS A 130 -6.76 -3.02 -16.01
N LYS A 131 -6.26 -4.15 -16.52
CA LYS A 131 -7.00 -5.05 -17.41
C LYS A 131 -7.98 -5.93 -16.62
N LEU A 132 -7.54 -6.47 -15.49
CA LEU A 132 -8.30 -7.39 -14.64
C LEU A 132 -9.24 -6.67 -13.65
N LYS A 133 -9.18 -5.34 -13.59
CA LYS A 133 -9.97 -4.48 -12.69
C LYS A 133 -9.73 -4.84 -11.22
N ILE A 134 -8.44 -4.89 -10.87
CA ILE A 134 -7.96 -5.12 -9.51
C ILE A 134 -7.40 -3.81 -8.98
N LEU A 135 -7.79 -3.44 -7.75
CA LEU A 135 -7.27 -2.28 -7.06
C LEU A 135 -5.87 -2.57 -6.52
N LEU A 136 -5.01 -1.57 -6.56
CA LEU A 136 -3.63 -1.64 -6.07
C LEU A 136 -3.48 -0.67 -4.92
N TRP A 137 -3.37 -1.21 -3.71
CA TRP A 137 -3.16 -0.46 -2.47
C TRP A 137 -1.71 -0.71 -2.02
N ASP A 138 -0.81 0.08 -2.60
CA ASP A 138 0.62 0.00 -2.27
C ASP A 138 0.92 0.66 -0.93
N GLY A 139 2.16 0.57 -0.45
CA GLY A 139 2.45 1.07 0.90
C GLY A 139 2.32 2.60 1.00
N GLY A 140 2.37 3.35 -0.11
CA GLY A 140 2.05 4.77 -0.08
C GLY A 140 0.55 5.01 0.13
N TYR A 141 -0.29 4.17 -0.47
CA TYR A 141 -1.74 4.18 -0.21
C TYR A 141 -2.07 3.78 1.23
N LEU A 142 -1.41 2.76 1.78
CA LEU A 142 -1.60 2.34 3.18
C LEU A 142 -1.19 3.44 4.16
N GLU A 143 -0.09 4.15 3.90
CA GLU A 143 0.31 5.32 4.69
C GLU A 143 -0.80 6.39 4.70
N GLY A 144 -1.45 6.64 3.56
CA GLY A 144 -2.60 7.56 3.50
C GLY A 144 -3.77 7.10 4.37
N MET A 145 -4.13 5.81 4.29
CA MET A 145 -5.17 5.21 5.14
C MET A 145 -4.86 5.32 6.64
N MET A 146 -3.58 5.23 7.02
CA MET A 146 -3.14 5.38 8.42
C MET A 146 -3.20 6.83 8.92
N GLU A 147 -3.12 7.81 8.02
CA GLU A 147 -3.20 9.24 8.36
C GLU A 147 -4.66 9.73 8.44
N GLU A 148 -5.61 9.01 7.84
CA GLU A 148 -7.04 9.37 7.74
C GLU A 148 -7.94 8.74 8.82
N GLY A 149 -7.50 7.65 9.47
CA GLY A 149 -8.18 6.98 10.58
C GLY A 149 -7.89 7.60 11.95
#